data_AF-A0A534QBT5-F1
#
_entry.id   AF-A0A534QBT5-F1
#
_cell.length_a   1.000
_cell.length_b   1.000
_cell.length_c   1.000
_cell.angle_alpha   90.00
_cell.angle_beta   90.00
_cell.angle_gamma   90.00
#
_symmetry.space_group_name_H-M   'P 1'
#
loop_
_entity.id
_entity.type
_entity.pdbx_description
1 polymer ?
#
loop_
_entity_poly.entity_id
_entity_poly.type
_entity_poly.pdbx_seq_one_letter_code
_entity_poly.pdbx_strand_id
1 'polypeptide(L)'
;AIPHNSNMSQGRMFLPENPDHSPLTAADAAVRATSEPLVEIYQAKSSSECKPAIGTPDELCAFESTNRLTLFGNSSPTNTFAPLSFVRNALKEGLKQEQAIGVNPFRLGLIGATDNHNGIPGATREDEWTGHAGILDADAAAPYPGGRLSTQARSNLEDGPGGLAVVWAEENSRDAIFAAMRRREVYGTSGTRPIVRFFAGHYRRSICSRPDLIEIGYRKGVPMGAEIGAVDRHGPTFIVLASKDPGEEGLPGTPLQRIQIVKGWIDANGDPQEKVVDVAGDPNNGAGVDLATCTPTGSGFDTLCATWMDPEFDAGQRAFYYARVLENPSCRWSTYACNSLGVDCTDPSMVPADLQGCCSTSVPKTIQERAWASPIWYRPEGIGRLKATLHYHPPGADTLRLDASMGPGLAAQLATGDFQVVLRDDDVILDATIPAGTFVPSGGGFMLNDPTGQFGGIRQATVAPQDSRHTLIRISTVGMDLSRADRADHAVEVEIRIGSLVASHTRLWRASRRVLRTS
;
A
#
# COMPACT_ATOMS: atom_id res chain seq x y z
N ALA A 1 7.40 -11.32 6.24
CA ALA A 1 7.67 -10.37 7.34
C ALA A 1 6.99 -9.04 7.03
N ILE A 2 6.77 -8.20 8.04
CA ILE A 2 6.29 -6.83 7.89
C ILE A 2 7.33 -5.94 8.59
N PRO A 3 8.29 -5.34 7.85
CA PRO A 3 9.22 -4.36 8.42
C PRO A 3 8.47 -3.23 9.13
N HIS A 4 8.98 -2.82 10.28
CA HIS A 4 8.42 -1.75 11.12
C HIS A 4 9.54 -0.89 11.73
N ASN A 5 9.21 0.32 12.22
CA ASN A 5 10.18 1.31 12.71
C ASN A 5 11.26 1.70 11.69
N SER A 6 10.92 1.79 10.40
CA SER A 6 11.91 2.09 9.36
C SER A 6 12.54 3.48 9.56
N ASN A 7 11.76 4.44 10.08
CA ASN A 7 12.20 5.80 10.38
C ASN A 7 13.33 5.88 11.44
N MET A 8 13.51 4.82 12.23
CA MET A 8 14.58 4.66 13.22
C MET A 8 15.62 3.60 12.79
N SER A 9 15.65 3.22 11.52
CA SER A 9 16.57 2.20 10.97
C SER A 9 17.90 2.76 10.44
N GLN A 10 18.05 4.09 10.41
CA GLN A 10 19.17 4.78 9.74
C GLN A 10 19.32 4.38 8.27
N GLY A 11 18.21 4.07 7.60
CA GLY A 11 18.18 3.67 6.19
C GLY A 11 18.49 2.20 5.91
N ARG A 12 18.97 1.46 6.92
CA ARG A 12 19.42 0.06 6.77
C ARG A 12 18.30 -0.86 6.30
N MET A 13 17.06 -0.54 6.65
CA MET A 13 15.88 -1.35 6.33
C MET A 13 15.54 -1.35 4.84
N PHE A 14 16.00 -0.38 4.04
CA PHE A 14 15.70 -0.31 2.60
C PHE A 14 16.96 -0.10 1.75
N LEU A 15 18.12 -0.55 2.25
CA LEU A 15 19.35 -0.53 1.48
C LEU A 15 19.20 -1.38 0.19
N PRO A 16 19.61 -0.85 -0.98
CA PRO A 16 19.61 -1.57 -2.25
C PRO A 16 20.89 -2.44 -2.41
N GLU A 17 21.34 -3.06 -1.33
CA GLU A 17 22.52 -3.90 -1.26
C GLU A 17 22.29 -5.07 -0.30
N ASN A 18 23.07 -6.13 -0.48
CA ASN A 18 23.12 -7.27 0.42
C ASN A 18 23.86 -6.91 1.73
N PRO A 19 23.77 -7.74 2.79
CA PRO A 19 24.45 -7.48 4.07
C PRO A 19 25.97 -7.35 3.97
N ASP A 20 26.59 -7.87 2.91
CA ASP A 20 28.02 -7.77 2.61
C ASP A 20 28.37 -6.55 1.73
N HIS A 21 27.40 -5.65 1.50
CA HIS A 21 27.47 -4.48 0.62
C HIS A 21 27.60 -4.79 -0.88
N SER A 22 27.39 -6.04 -1.31
CA SER A 22 27.27 -6.35 -2.73
C SER A 22 25.95 -5.79 -3.32
N PRO A 23 25.92 -5.33 -4.58
CA PRO A 23 24.69 -4.88 -5.21
C PRO A 23 23.63 -5.99 -5.26
N LEU A 24 22.35 -5.63 -5.11
CA LEU A 24 21.26 -6.60 -5.26
C LEU A 24 21.24 -7.18 -6.69
N THR A 25 21.08 -8.49 -6.79
CA THR A 25 20.71 -9.15 -8.04
C THR A 25 19.18 -9.18 -8.21
N ALA A 26 18.71 -9.49 -9.42
CA ALA A 26 17.28 -9.72 -9.67
C ALA A 26 16.69 -10.83 -8.77
N ALA A 27 17.50 -11.85 -8.44
CA ALA A 27 17.09 -12.92 -7.55
C ALA A 27 16.95 -12.43 -6.10
N ASP A 28 17.93 -11.65 -5.60
CA ASP A 28 17.87 -11.07 -4.25
C ASP A 28 16.64 -10.15 -4.10
N ALA A 29 16.40 -9.31 -5.11
CA ALA A 29 15.25 -8.43 -5.14
C ALA A 29 13.92 -9.20 -5.17
N ALA A 30 13.84 -10.31 -5.90
CA ALA A 30 12.65 -11.16 -5.94
C ALA A 30 12.39 -11.85 -4.58
N VAL A 31 13.43 -12.35 -3.91
CA VAL A 31 13.31 -12.93 -2.55
C VAL A 31 12.77 -11.88 -1.59
N ARG A 32 13.30 -10.66 -1.63
CA ARG A 32 12.84 -9.57 -0.77
C ARG A 32 11.40 -9.19 -1.03
N ALA A 33 11.04 -8.94 -2.29
CA ALA A 33 9.69 -8.53 -2.69
C ALA A 33 8.61 -9.55 -2.32
N THR A 34 8.96 -10.84 -2.28
CA THR A 34 8.05 -11.93 -1.90
C THR A 34 8.03 -12.18 -0.39
N SER A 35 9.14 -11.92 0.31
CA SER A 35 9.24 -12.11 1.76
C SER A 35 8.64 -10.95 2.56
N GLU A 36 8.65 -9.74 2.02
CA GLU A 36 8.23 -8.49 2.66
C GLU A 36 7.18 -7.77 1.80
N PRO A 37 5.95 -8.31 1.66
CA PRO A 37 4.95 -7.70 0.79
C PRO A 37 4.38 -6.39 1.36
N LEU A 38 4.43 -6.20 2.68
CA LEU A 38 3.87 -5.05 3.39
C LEU A 38 4.94 -4.37 4.24
N VAL A 39 4.79 -3.07 4.45
CA VAL A 39 5.59 -2.29 5.39
C VAL A 39 4.66 -1.51 6.31
N GLU A 40 5.01 -1.48 7.59
CA GLU A 40 4.32 -0.65 8.55
C GLU A 40 4.69 0.82 8.35
N ILE A 41 3.71 1.62 7.95
CA ILE A 41 3.89 3.05 7.67
C ILE A 41 3.71 3.91 8.92
N TYR A 42 2.97 3.41 9.91
CA TYR A 42 2.68 4.13 11.15
C TYR A 42 2.39 3.18 12.31
N GLN A 43 2.93 3.52 13.48
CA GLN A 43 2.59 2.92 14.77
C GLN A 43 2.92 3.88 15.93
N ALA A 44 2.68 3.43 17.16
CA ALA A 44 2.80 4.21 18.39
C ALA A 44 4.07 5.06 18.56
N LYS A 45 5.24 4.69 18.02
CA LYS A 45 6.47 5.49 18.17
C LYS A 45 6.53 6.65 17.19
N SER A 46 5.96 6.55 15.98
CA SER A 46 5.93 7.63 14.96
C SER A 46 5.55 7.15 13.54
N SER A 47 5.34 8.12 12.65
CA SER A 47 5.20 7.94 11.21
C SER A 47 6.51 7.62 10.50
N SER A 48 6.43 6.63 9.59
CA SER A 48 7.48 6.22 8.67
C SER A 48 7.20 6.59 7.21
N GLU A 49 6.08 7.27 6.91
CA GLU A 49 5.73 7.69 5.54
C GLU A 49 6.87 8.48 4.89
N CYS A 50 7.25 9.59 5.52
CA CYS A 50 8.21 10.58 5.03
C CYS A 50 8.55 11.58 6.14
N LYS A 51 9.56 12.44 5.91
CA LYS A 51 9.91 13.57 6.79
C LYS A 51 10.29 14.79 5.93
N PRO A 52 9.82 16.00 6.26
CA PRO A 52 10.11 17.20 5.47
C PRO A 52 11.62 17.40 5.29
N ALA A 53 12.01 17.89 4.12
CA ALA A 53 13.41 18.08 3.70
C ALA A 53 14.26 16.80 3.57
N ILE A 54 13.71 15.61 3.85
CA ILE A 54 14.38 14.33 3.65
C ILE A 54 13.86 13.66 2.38
N GLY A 55 14.26 14.20 1.24
CA GLY A 55 13.86 13.70 -0.09
C GLY A 55 12.41 13.99 -0.47
N THR A 56 11.75 14.92 0.23
CA THR A 56 10.38 15.36 -0.04
C THR A 56 10.16 16.84 0.32
N PRO A 57 9.40 17.60 -0.49
CA PRO A 57 8.93 18.93 -0.15
C PRO A 57 7.57 18.94 0.58
N ASP A 58 6.94 17.78 0.79
CA ASP A 58 5.58 17.67 1.35
C ASP A 58 5.55 18.01 2.85
N GLU A 59 4.92 19.13 3.18
CA GLU A 59 4.77 19.63 4.56
C GLU A 59 3.99 18.68 5.47
N LEU A 60 3.06 17.88 4.94
CA LEU A 60 2.28 16.94 5.73
C LEU A 60 3.07 15.70 6.16
N CYS A 61 4.30 15.56 5.68
CA CYS A 61 5.27 14.60 6.21
C CYS A 61 5.74 14.96 7.63
N ALA A 62 5.40 16.14 8.16
CA ALA A 62 5.68 16.50 9.54
C ALA A 62 4.82 15.70 10.56
N PHE A 63 3.78 15.00 10.09
CA PHE A 63 2.87 14.22 10.90
C PHE A 63 3.57 13.17 11.76
N GLU A 64 3.39 13.26 13.09
CA GLU A 64 3.95 12.33 14.08
C GLU A 64 5.40 11.92 13.75
N SER A 65 6.22 12.89 13.35
CA SER A 65 7.59 12.65 12.92
C SER A 65 8.51 12.57 14.13
N THR A 66 9.27 11.49 14.24
CA THR A 66 10.25 11.35 15.32
C THR A 66 11.49 12.20 15.09
N ASN A 67 12.11 12.59 16.21
CA ASN A 67 13.43 13.20 16.25
C ASN A 67 14.51 12.23 16.79
N ARG A 68 14.19 10.93 16.92
CA ARG A 68 15.12 9.88 17.36
C ARG A 68 15.69 9.13 16.15
N LEU A 69 17.01 8.89 16.15
CA LEU A 69 17.67 8.10 15.10
C LEU A 69 17.59 6.58 15.34
N THR A 70 17.31 6.16 16.57
CA THR A 70 17.18 4.77 17.00
C THR A 70 16.08 4.67 18.05
N LEU A 71 15.53 3.48 18.27
CA LEU A 71 14.38 3.23 19.16
C LEU A 71 14.55 3.77 20.59
N PHE A 72 15.76 3.73 21.13
CA PHE A 72 16.08 4.19 22.49
C PHE A 72 17.09 5.36 22.50
N GLY A 73 17.24 6.04 21.36
CA GLY A 73 18.12 7.20 21.24
C GLY A 73 17.49 8.47 21.81
N ASN A 74 18.33 9.46 22.10
CA ASN A 74 17.86 10.78 22.51
C ASN A 74 17.12 11.46 21.35
N SER A 75 16.01 12.13 21.67
CA SER A 75 15.32 12.99 20.72
C SER A 75 16.09 14.31 20.55
N SER A 76 16.38 14.67 19.30
CA SER A 76 16.92 15.98 18.95
C SER A 76 16.39 16.46 17.59
N PRO A 77 15.84 17.69 17.48
CA PRO A 77 15.34 18.23 16.22
C PRO A 77 16.46 18.47 15.19
N THR A 78 17.72 18.47 15.63
CA THR A 78 18.90 18.63 14.75
C THR A 78 19.41 17.31 14.18
N ASN A 79 18.77 16.18 14.50
CA ASN A 79 19.17 14.88 13.99
C ASN A 79 18.93 14.78 12.47
N THR A 80 19.93 14.28 11.75
CA THR A 80 19.85 14.05 10.30
C THR A 80 19.47 12.60 10.01
N PHE A 81 18.40 12.42 9.24
CA PHE A 81 17.89 11.10 8.88
C PHE A 81 18.38 10.66 7.51
N ALA A 82 18.74 9.39 7.37
CA ALA A 82 19.00 8.81 6.06
C ALA A 82 17.70 8.75 5.24
N PRO A 83 17.70 9.14 3.94
CA PRO A 83 16.48 9.15 3.12
C PRO A 83 15.72 7.82 3.11
N LEU A 84 16.44 6.70 3.01
CA LEU A 84 15.89 5.35 3.01
C LEU A 84 15.41 4.88 4.40
N SER A 85 15.31 5.77 5.39
CA SER A 85 14.56 5.49 6.62
C SER A 85 13.04 5.62 6.39
N PHE A 86 12.64 6.30 5.32
CA PHE A 86 11.23 6.61 5.05
C PHE A 86 10.67 5.79 3.89
N VAL A 87 9.45 5.29 4.09
CA VAL A 87 8.77 4.40 3.14
C VAL A 87 8.63 5.05 1.77
N ARG A 88 8.22 6.32 1.69
CA ARG A 88 8.08 7.01 0.39
C ARG A 88 9.37 7.04 -0.42
N ASN A 89 10.52 7.19 0.24
CA ASN A 89 11.82 7.13 -0.43
C ASN A 89 12.18 5.69 -0.83
N ALA A 90 11.83 4.69 -0.02
CA ALA A 90 12.01 3.28 -0.37
C ALA A 90 11.16 2.86 -1.59
N LEU A 91 9.91 3.35 -1.69
CA LEU A 91 9.06 3.10 -2.87
C LEU A 91 9.71 3.66 -4.15
N LYS A 92 10.28 4.88 -4.08
CA LYS A 92 11.02 5.50 -5.20
C LYS A 92 12.29 4.72 -5.52
N GLU A 93 13.06 4.32 -4.51
CA GLU A 93 14.24 3.46 -4.68
C GLU A 93 13.88 2.13 -5.35
N GLY A 94 12.72 1.56 -5.00
CA GLY A 94 12.19 0.35 -5.63
C GLY A 94 12.03 0.50 -7.14
N LEU A 95 11.54 1.65 -7.62
CA LEU A 95 11.44 1.94 -9.06
C LEU A 95 12.83 2.06 -9.71
N LYS A 96 13.82 2.65 -9.02
CA LYS A 96 15.21 2.72 -9.52
C LYS A 96 15.81 1.33 -9.68
N GLN A 97 15.65 0.47 -8.67
CA GLN A 97 16.10 -0.91 -8.72
C GLN A 97 15.39 -1.69 -9.82
N GLU A 98 14.09 -1.49 -10.00
CA GLU A 98 13.37 -2.12 -11.10
C GLU A 98 13.93 -1.72 -12.47
N GLN A 99 14.35 -0.46 -12.65
CA GLN A 99 14.98 0.02 -13.89
C GLN A 99 16.37 -0.57 -14.09
N ALA A 100 17.14 -0.74 -13.01
CA ALA A 100 18.51 -1.25 -13.06
C ALA A 100 18.60 -2.77 -13.26
N ILE A 101 17.78 -3.54 -12.53
CA ILE A 101 17.89 -5.01 -12.45
C ILE A 101 16.60 -5.76 -12.85
N GLY A 102 15.54 -5.04 -13.26
CA GLY A 102 14.30 -5.60 -13.79
C GLY A 102 13.26 -6.01 -12.73
N VAL A 103 13.65 -6.03 -11.45
CA VAL A 103 12.81 -6.45 -10.32
C VAL A 103 12.80 -5.36 -9.25
N ASN A 104 11.62 -5.02 -8.75
CA ASN A 104 11.43 -4.05 -7.67
C ASN A 104 11.46 -4.76 -6.29
N PRO A 105 12.52 -4.60 -5.47
CA PRO A 105 12.60 -5.18 -4.12
C PRO A 105 11.64 -4.53 -3.12
N PHE A 106 11.18 -3.30 -3.40
CA PHE A 106 10.36 -2.46 -2.54
C PHE A 106 8.96 -2.19 -3.11
N ARG A 107 8.41 -3.19 -3.83
CA ARG A 107 7.00 -3.18 -4.27
C ARG A 107 6.07 -3.50 -3.10
N LEU A 108 6.05 -2.59 -2.13
CA LEU A 108 5.42 -2.74 -0.82
C LEU A 108 3.96 -2.27 -0.86
N GLY A 109 3.11 -2.93 -0.08
CA GLY A 109 1.85 -2.37 0.41
C GLY A 109 2.03 -1.70 1.78
N LEU A 110 1.06 -0.90 2.20
CA LEU A 110 1.10 -0.10 3.42
C LEU A 110 0.14 -0.65 4.46
N ILE A 111 0.61 -0.76 5.70
CA ILE A 111 -0.18 -1.18 6.86
C ILE A 111 0.12 -0.28 8.06
N GLY A 112 -0.84 -0.08 8.95
CA GLY A 112 -0.63 0.57 10.25
C GLY A 112 -0.73 -0.47 11.36
N ALA A 113 -0.13 -0.21 12.51
CA ALA A 113 -0.29 -1.06 13.68
C ALA A 113 -0.30 -0.26 14.97
N THR A 114 -0.95 -0.80 15.99
CA THR A 114 -1.01 -0.15 17.29
C THR A 114 0.36 -0.24 18.00
N ASP A 115 1.11 -1.32 17.77
CA ASP A 115 2.37 -1.67 18.48
C ASP A 115 2.27 -1.47 20.00
N ASN A 116 1.14 -1.94 20.56
CA ASN A 116 0.78 -1.79 21.95
C ASN A 116 1.19 -3.02 22.78
N HIS A 117 2.08 -2.81 23.75
CA HIS A 117 2.64 -3.88 24.59
C HIS A 117 1.86 -4.08 25.89
N ASN A 118 0.73 -3.37 26.07
CA ASN A 118 -0.19 -3.51 27.20
C ASN A 118 -1.29 -4.57 26.94
N GLY A 119 -1.28 -5.24 25.79
CA GLY A 119 -2.26 -6.29 25.46
C GLY A 119 -3.64 -5.76 25.07
N ILE A 120 -3.74 -4.50 24.64
CA ILE A 120 -4.99 -3.82 24.23
C ILE A 120 -4.93 -3.44 22.74
N PRO A 121 -5.01 -4.42 21.82
CA PRO A 121 -4.92 -4.13 20.39
C PRO A 121 -6.07 -3.23 19.92
N GLY A 122 -5.74 -2.21 19.14
CA GLY A 122 -6.72 -1.26 18.61
C GLY A 122 -7.22 -0.20 19.60
N ALA A 123 -6.59 -0.08 20.78
CA ALA A 123 -6.78 1.05 21.69
C ALA A 123 -6.02 2.29 21.19
N THR A 124 -6.56 2.91 20.13
CA THR A 124 -5.92 3.99 19.35
C THR A 124 -6.53 5.36 19.59
N ARG A 125 -7.44 5.50 20.57
CA ARG A 125 -8.10 6.75 20.87
C ARG A 125 -7.13 7.73 21.55
N GLU A 126 -7.09 8.96 21.07
CA GLU A 126 -6.24 10.03 21.64
C GLU A 126 -6.71 10.44 23.05
N ASP A 127 -8.01 10.46 23.34
CA ASP A 127 -8.57 10.93 24.61
C ASP A 127 -8.50 9.93 25.77
N GLU A 128 -8.33 8.63 25.46
CA GLU A 128 -8.28 7.54 26.44
C GLU A 128 -6.94 6.82 26.45
N TRP A 129 -5.92 7.34 25.77
CA TRP A 129 -4.67 6.60 25.61
C TRP A 129 -3.90 6.45 26.91
N THR A 130 -3.64 5.19 27.29
CA THR A 130 -2.95 4.83 28.54
C THR A 130 -1.52 4.35 28.32
N GLY A 131 -0.90 4.65 27.16
CA GLY A 131 0.45 4.20 26.82
C GLY A 131 0.51 2.90 25.99
N HIS A 132 1.72 2.51 25.60
CA HIS A 132 2.00 1.36 24.72
C HIS A 132 3.19 0.49 25.17
N ALA A 133 3.85 0.80 26.29
CA ALA A 133 5.20 0.34 26.64
C ALA A 133 5.25 -0.73 27.75
N GLY A 134 4.13 -1.36 28.10
CA GLY A 134 4.09 -2.49 29.03
C GLY A 134 4.44 -2.07 30.46
N ILE A 135 5.57 -2.55 30.95
CA ILE A 135 6.01 -2.31 32.33
C ILE A 135 6.20 -0.83 32.67
N LEU A 136 6.51 0.01 31.67
CA LEU A 136 6.64 1.46 31.88
C LEU A 136 5.28 2.14 32.14
N ASP A 137 4.18 1.49 31.78
CA ASP A 137 2.81 1.98 31.97
C ASP A 137 2.15 1.40 33.23
N ALA A 138 2.85 0.56 34.00
CA ALA A 138 2.26 -0.26 35.07
C ALA A 138 2.11 0.44 36.43
N ASP A 139 2.54 1.69 36.58
CA ASP A 139 2.41 2.42 37.85
C ASP A 139 1.06 3.14 37.95
N ALA A 140 0.14 2.53 38.69
CA ALA A 140 -1.20 3.03 38.92
C ALA A 140 -1.26 4.28 39.83
N ALA A 141 -0.18 4.64 40.54
CA ALA A 141 -0.14 5.82 41.40
C ALA A 141 0.15 7.11 40.61
N ALA A 142 0.77 7.00 39.43
CA ALA A 142 0.99 8.12 38.53
C ALA A 142 -0.11 8.16 37.45
N PRO A 143 -0.76 9.32 37.18
CA PRO A 143 -1.73 9.42 36.08
C PRO A 143 -1.11 9.14 34.70
N TYR A 144 0.17 9.51 34.51
CA TYR A 144 0.96 9.25 33.31
C TYR A 144 2.32 8.67 33.70
N PRO A 145 2.40 7.36 34.02
CA PRO A 145 3.62 6.70 34.46
C PRO A 145 4.72 6.69 33.38
N GLY A 146 5.94 6.33 33.79
CA GLY A 146 7.06 6.12 32.85
C GLY A 146 7.65 7.38 32.21
N GLY A 147 7.19 8.57 32.60
CA GLY A 147 7.65 9.84 32.04
C GLY A 147 7.07 10.13 30.66
N ARG A 148 5.88 9.61 30.33
CA ARG A 148 5.24 9.81 29.02
C ARG A 148 5.03 11.27 28.62
N LEU A 149 4.85 12.17 29.59
CA LEU A 149 4.75 13.61 29.35
C LEU A 149 6.11 14.33 29.28
N SER A 150 7.23 13.59 29.38
CA SER A 150 8.58 14.09 29.11
C SER A 150 8.94 13.95 27.63
N THR A 151 9.92 14.70 27.14
CA THR A 151 10.51 14.52 25.80
C THR A 151 11.72 13.59 25.78
N GLN A 152 12.25 13.21 26.96
CA GLN A 152 13.52 12.46 27.07
C GLN A 152 13.36 11.04 27.63
N ALA A 153 12.16 10.65 28.04
CA ALA A 153 11.88 9.31 28.53
C ALA A 153 11.99 8.25 27.41
N ARG A 154 12.00 6.96 27.80
CA ARG A 154 12.05 5.83 26.85
C ARG A 154 10.77 5.75 26.02
N SER A 155 9.62 5.73 26.68
CA SER A 155 8.35 6.11 26.05
C SER A 155 8.05 7.54 26.44
N ASN A 156 7.75 8.40 25.47
CA ASN A 156 7.79 9.84 25.67
C ASN A 156 6.66 10.54 24.90
N LEU A 157 6.67 11.87 24.98
CA LEU A 157 5.66 12.73 24.37
C LEU A 157 5.58 12.60 22.85
N GLU A 158 6.61 12.12 22.16
CA GLU A 158 6.59 11.90 20.70
C GLU A 158 5.85 10.62 20.30
N ASP A 159 5.65 9.70 21.24
CA ASP A 159 4.83 8.51 20.99
C ASP A 159 3.33 8.89 20.98
N GLY A 160 2.49 8.01 20.45
CA GLY A 160 1.03 8.15 20.39
C GLY A 160 0.30 6.80 20.40
N PRO A 161 -1.02 6.81 20.21
CA PRO A 161 -1.87 5.62 20.31
C PRO A 161 -1.58 4.54 19.27
N GLY A 162 -0.95 4.92 18.16
CA GLY A 162 -0.60 4.01 17.08
C GLY A 162 -1.75 3.80 16.10
N GLY A 163 -1.47 3.03 15.05
CA GLY A 163 -2.35 2.86 13.91
C GLY A 163 -3.22 1.61 13.96
N LEU A 164 -4.00 1.44 12.89
CA LEU A 164 -4.75 0.22 12.62
C LEU A 164 -4.41 -0.34 11.23
N ALA A 165 -4.46 -1.66 11.14
CA ALA A 165 -4.40 -2.38 9.88
C ALA A 165 -5.82 -2.58 9.36
N VAL A 166 -6.05 -2.26 8.09
CA VAL A 166 -7.29 -2.61 7.39
C VAL A 166 -6.96 -3.48 6.19
N VAL A 167 -7.57 -4.66 6.15
CA VAL A 167 -7.31 -5.70 5.14
C VAL A 167 -8.61 -5.99 4.40
N TRP A 168 -8.61 -5.83 3.07
CA TRP A 168 -9.76 -6.18 2.24
C TRP A 168 -9.70 -7.64 1.82
N ALA A 169 -10.28 -8.49 2.67
CA ALA A 169 -10.46 -9.91 2.42
C ALA A 169 -11.91 -10.24 2.02
N GLU A 170 -12.08 -11.31 1.25
CA GLU A 170 -13.36 -11.85 0.82
C GLU A 170 -14.20 -12.34 2.01
N GLU A 171 -13.53 -12.83 3.05
CA GLU A 171 -14.14 -13.32 4.29
C GLU A 171 -13.21 -13.15 5.50
N ASN A 172 -13.75 -13.33 6.71
CA ASN A 172 -13.00 -13.25 7.96
C ASN A 172 -12.38 -14.62 8.32
N SER A 173 -11.56 -15.15 7.42
CA SER A 173 -10.77 -16.36 7.65
C SER A 173 -9.28 -16.04 7.60
N ARG A 174 -8.45 -16.87 8.26
CA ARG A 174 -7.00 -16.68 8.26
C ARG A 174 -6.44 -16.65 6.84
N ASP A 175 -6.88 -17.56 5.98
CA ASP A 175 -6.32 -17.73 4.65
C ASP A 175 -6.71 -16.56 3.75
N ALA A 176 -7.98 -16.13 3.76
CA ALA A 176 -8.43 -14.94 3.03
C ALA A 176 -7.72 -13.65 3.48
N ILE A 177 -7.52 -13.47 4.80
CA ILE A 177 -6.79 -12.31 5.34
C ILE A 177 -5.32 -12.34 4.90
N PHE A 178 -4.65 -13.49 4.97
CA PHE A 178 -3.25 -13.60 4.55
C PHE A 178 -3.09 -13.45 3.04
N ALA A 179 -4.03 -13.96 2.24
CA ALA A 179 -4.05 -13.76 0.79
C ALA A 179 -4.21 -12.27 0.45
N ALA A 180 -5.12 -11.56 1.13
CA ALA A 180 -5.30 -10.11 1.01
C ALA A 180 -4.04 -9.32 1.35
N MET A 181 -3.35 -9.71 2.42
CA MET A 181 -2.07 -9.12 2.81
C MET A 181 -0.96 -9.38 1.78
N ARG A 182 -0.87 -10.59 1.20
CA ARG A 182 0.11 -10.92 0.15
C ARG A 182 -0.14 -10.13 -1.14
N ARG A 183 -1.40 -9.99 -1.57
CA ARG A 183 -1.76 -9.16 -2.74
C ARG A 183 -1.77 -7.67 -2.45
N ARG A 184 -1.47 -7.27 -1.19
CA ARG A 184 -1.34 -5.88 -0.72
C ARG A 184 -2.62 -5.07 -0.81
N GLU A 185 -3.79 -5.71 -0.77
CA GLU A 185 -5.06 -4.99 -0.69
C GLU A 185 -5.35 -4.57 0.75
N VAL A 186 -4.45 -3.75 1.26
CA VAL A 186 -4.31 -3.34 2.66
C VAL A 186 -4.13 -1.83 2.70
N TYR A 187 -4.57 -1.19 3.78
CA TYR A 187 -4.21 0.18 4.07
C TYR A 187 -3.95 0.36 5.57
N GLY A 188 -3.12 1.35 5.90
CA GLY A 188 -2.89 1.76 7.28
C GLY A 188 -3.73 2.98 7.65
N THR A 189 -4.14 3.07 8.91
CA THR A 189 -4.67 4.30 9.50
C THR A 189 -3.78 4.74 10.65
N SER A 190 -3.83 6.03 11.01
CA SER A 190 -3.09 6.56 12.16
C SER A 190 -3.79 6.42 13.51
N GLY A 191 -4.96 5.78 13.54
CA GLY A 191 -5.63 5.42 14.80
C GLY A 191 -7.15 5.35 14.65
N THR A 192 -7.72 6.21 13.81
CA THR A 192 -9.15 6.20 13.47
C THR A 192 -9.49 5.08 12.47
N ARG A 193 -10.78 4.85 12.23
CA ARG A 193 -11.32 3.77 11.39
C ARG A 193 -12.02 4.26 10.12
N PRO A 194 -11.45 5.17 9.32
CA PRO A 194 -12.04 5.55 8.03
C PRO A 194 -12.05 4.34 7.07
N ILE A 195 -13.08 4.25 6.25
CA ILE A 195 -13.20 3.22 5.21
C ILE A 195 -12.63 3.79 3.91
N VAL A 196 -11.58 3.15 3.36
CA VAL A 196 -10.90 3.63 2.14
C VAL A 196 -10.91 2.58 1.03
N ARG A 197 -11.27 3.02 -0.17
CA ARG A 197 -11.26 2.23 -1.41
C ARG A 197 -10.50 3.00 -2.47
N PHE A 198 -9.55 2.35 -3.12
CA PHE A 198 -8.70 2.97 -4.13
C PHE A 198 -8.54 2.01 -5.32
N PHE A 199 -8.85 2.51 -6.53
CA PHE A 199 -8.78 1.73 -7.76
C PHE A 199 -8.13 2.52 -8.90
N ALA A 200 -7.52 1.81 -9.84
CA ALA A 200 -7.04 2.37 -11.11
C ALA A 200 -7.53 1.55 -12.30
N GLY A 201 -8.05 2.19 -13.34
CA GLY A 201 -8.63 1.48 -14.48
C GLY A 201 -9.26 2.41 -15.50
N HIS A 202 -10.22 1.90 -16.28
CA HIS A 202 -10.96 2.71 -17.25
C HIS A 202 -12.38 3.01 -16.74
N TYR A 203 -12.58 4.24 -16.27
CA TYR A 203 -13.81 4.65 -15.61
C TYR A 203 -14.42 5.90 -16.24
N ARG A 204 -15.74 6.04 -16.09
CA ARG A 204 -16.43 7.29 -16.45
C ARG A 204 -16.23 8.30 -15.32
N ARG A 205 -16.09 9.59 -15.65
CA ARG A 205 -15.95 10.68 -14.66
C ARG A 205 -17.08 10.72 -13.63
N SER A 206 -18.28 10.27 -13.99
CA SER A 206 -19.46 10.27 -13.10
C SER A 206 -19.54 9.07 -12.15
N ILE A 207 -18.51 8.23 -12.05
CA ILE A 207 -18.57 6.97 -11.29
C ILE A 207 -18.86 7.17 -9.81
N CYS A 208 -18.47 8.29 -9.20
CA CYS A 208 -18.79 8.63 -7.80
C CYS A 208 -20.30 8.71 -7.49
N SER A 209 -21.16 8.88 -8.50
CA SER A 209 -22.62 8.86 -8.32
C SER A 209 -23.25 7.47 -8.39
N ARG A 210 -22.45 6.43 -8.63
CA ARG A 210 -22.93 5.07 -8.85
C ARG A 210 -23.02 4.29 -7.53
N PRO A 211 -24.17 3.65 -7.22
CA PRO A 211 -24.28 2.81 -6.04
C PRO A 211 -23.45 1.52 -6.14
N ASP A 212 -23.16 1.06 -7.36
CA ASP A 212 -22.33 -0.12 -7.67
C ASP A 212 -20.86 0.26 -7.94
N LEU A 213 -20.37 1.40 -7.45
CA LEU A 213 -19.01 1.91 -7.70
C LEU A 213 -17.94 0.86 -7.37
N ILE A 214 -18.02 0.21 -6.21
CA ILE A 214 -17.03 -0.77 -5.76
C ILE A 214 -17.00 -1.98 -6.70
N GLU A 215 -18.17 -2.47 -7.09
CA GLU A 215 -18.30 -3.56 -8.05
C GLU A 215 -17.69 -3.19 -9.41
N ILE A 216 -17.94 -1.97 -9.89
CA ILE A 216 -17.33 -1.46 -11.12
C ILE A 216 -15.81 -1.33 -10.97
N GLY A 217 -15.32 -0.88 -9.80
CA GLY A 217 -13.90 -0.74 -9.47
C GLY A 217 -13.15 -2.04 -9.66
N TYR A 218 -13.56 -3.11 -8.98
CA TYR A 218 -12.97 -4.44 -9.15
C TYR A 218 -13.09 -4.98 -10.57
N ARG A 219 -14.20 -4.67 -11.27
CA ARG A 219 -14.46 -5.20 -12.60
C ARG A 219 -13.62 -4.54 -13.70
N LYS A 220 -13.45 -3.22 -13.63
CA LYS A 220 -12.86 -2.43 -14.72
C LYS A 220 -11.46 -1.90 -14.41
N GLY A 221 -10.90 -2.27 -13.26
CA GLY A 221 -9.57 -1.85 -12.86
C GLY A 221 -9.04 -2.64 -11.67
N VAL A 222 -7.84 -2.27 -11.25
CA VAL A 222 -7.10 -2.93 -10.17
C VAL A 222 -7.33 -2.19 -8.85
N PRO A 223 -7.39 -2.89 -7.71
CA PRO A 223 -7.43 -2.25 -6.40
C PRO A 223 -6.04 -1.76 -5.95
N MET A 224 -5.99 -1.04 -4.83
CA MET A 224 -4.74 -0.73 -4.10
C MET A 224 -3.87 -1.97 -3.91
N GLY A 225 -2.54 -1.78 -3.97
CA GLY A 225 -1.54 -2.85 -3.82
C GLY A 225 -1.21 -3.61 -5.09
N ALA A 226 -2.06 -3.52 -6.12
CA ALA A 226 -1.89 -4.22 -7.38
C ALA A 226 -1.08 -3.40 -8.42
N GLU A 227 -0.70 -4.08 -9.49
CA GLU A 227 -0.03 -3.51 -10.66
C GLU A 227 -1.03 -3.32 -11.81
N ILE A 228 -0.96 -2.15 -12.45
CA ILE A 228 -1.61 -1.87 -13.72
C ILE A 228 -0.54 -1.73 -14.80
N GLY A 229 -0.63 -2.59 -15.83
CA GLY A 229 0.31 -2.60 -16.94
C GLY A 229 0.04 -1.53 -17.99
N ALA A 230 0.38 -1.82 -19.24
CA ALA A 230 0.19 -0.92 -20.38
C ALA A 230 -1.24 -0.35 -20.47
N VAL A 231 -1.33 0.97 -20.47
CA VAL A 231 -2.57 1.74 -20.67
C VAL A 231 -2.42 2.68 -21.86
N ASP A 232 -3.51 3.36 -22.25
CA ASP A 232 -3.41 4.37 -23.29
C ASP A 232 -2.66 5.63 -22.81
N ARG A 233 -2.35 6.53 -23.75
CA ARG A 233 -1.52 7.72 -23.49
C ARG A 233 -2.06 8.69 -22.44
N HIS A 234 -3.33 8.58 -22.05
CA HIS A 234 -3.94 9.44 -21.03
C HIS A 234 -3.85 8.83 -19.62
N GLY A 235 -3.28 7.63 -19.50
CA GLY A 235 -3.12 6.95 -18.21
C GLY A 235 -4.40 6.31 -17.68
N PRO A 236 -4.31 5.64 -16.52
CA PRO A 236 -5.49 5.11 -15.86
C PRO A 236 -6.29 6.24 -15.22
N THR A 237 -7.59 6.01 -15.09
CA THR A 237 -8.44 6.80 -14.19
C THR A 237 -8.39 6.19 -12.80
N PHE A 238 -8.10 7.02 -11.80
CA PHE A 238 -8.10 6.67 -10.39
C PHE A 238 -9.44 6.99 -9.75
N ILE A 239 -9.90 6.12 -8.87
CA ILE A 239 -11.07 6.35 -8.00
C ILE A 239 -10.60 6.23 -6.57
N VAL A 240 -10.88 7.24 -5.75
CA VAL A 240 -10.76 7.14 -4.29
C VAL A 240 -12.14 7.36 -3.70
N LEU A 241 -12.61 6.43 -2.86
CA LEU A 241 -13.78 6.61 -2.01
C LEU A 241 -13.33 6.49 -0.56
N ALA A 242 -13.63 7.50 0.24
CA ALA A 242 -13.35 7.51 1.67
C ALA A 242 -14.62 7.86 2.46
N SER A 243 -14.86 7.14 3.55
CA SER A 243 -15.86 7.49 4.56
C SER A 243 -15.16 7.69 5.89
N LYS A 244 -15.60 8.67 6.67
CA LYS A 244 -15.03 8.93 8.00
C LYS A 244 -15.19 7.74 8.92
N ASP A 245 -14.45 7.75 10.02
CA ASP A 245 -14.71 6.85 11.14
C ASP A 245 -16.18 7.04 11.60
N PRO A 246 -17.00 5.97 11.68
CA PRO A 246 -18.36 6.08 12.22
C PRO A 246 -18.37 6.58 13.68
N GLY A 247 -17.28 6.38 14.42
CA GLY A 247 -17.21 6.62 15.85
C GLY A 247 -18.05 5.65 16.65
N GLU A 248 -18.31 6.02 17.90
CA GLU A 248 -19.11 5.25 18.86
C GLU A 248 -20.34 6.05 19.29
N GLU A 249 -21.27 5.39 19.97
CA GLU A 249 -22.46 6.06 20.49
C GLU A 249 -22.06 7.20 21.44
N GLY A 250 -22.48 8.43 21.12
CA GLY A 250 -22.12 9.63 21.88
C GLY A 250 -20.74 10.22 21.57
N LEU A 251 -19.92 9.55 20.77
CA LEU A 251 -18.55 9.96 20.41
C LEU A 251 -18.38 9.83 18.88
N PRO A 252 -18.94 10.77 18.09
CA PRO A 252 -18.89 10.69 16.64
C PRO A 252 -17.45 10.82 16.13
N GLY A 253 -17.12 10.05 15.08
CA GLY A 253 -15.81 10.16 14.44
C GLY A 253 -15.59 11.51 13.77
N THR A 254 -14.31 11.91 13.70
CA THR A 254 -13.86 13.16 13.13
C THR A 254 -14.19 13.23 11.63
N PRO A 255 -14.79 14.33 11.13
CA PRO A 255 -15.07 14.47 9.71
C PRO A 255 -13.80 14.46 8.85
N LEU A 256 -13.91 13.99 7.60
CA LEU A 256 -12.83 14.09 6.61
C LEU A 256 -12.59 15.55 6.22
N GLN A 257 -11.33 15.91 5.95
CA GLN A 257 -10.96 17.18 5.37
C GLN A 257 -10.77 17.05 3.85
N ARG A 258 -9.86 16.15 3.43
CA ARG A 258 -9.46 16.01 2.02
C ARG A 258 -8.86 14.65 1.68
N ILE A 259 -8.85 14.35 0.38
CA ILE A 259 -8.14 13.20 -0.20
C ILE A 259 -7.00 13.73 -1.08
N GLN A 260 -5.84 13.13 -0.92
CA GLN A 260 -4.67 13.32 -1.75
C GLN A 260 -4.31 12.06 -2.53
N ILE A 261 -3.74 12.24 -3.71
CA ILE A 261 -2.97 11.19 -4.40
C ILE A 261 -1.50 11.61 -4.39
N VAL A 262 -0.64 10.71 -3.91
CA VAL A 262 0.81 10.86 -3.94
C VAL A 262 1.37 9.99 -5.06
N LYS A 263 1.99 10.63 -6.05
CA LYS A 263 2.69 10.00 -7.17
C LYS A 263 4.19 9.98 -6.90
N GLY A 264 4.85 8.86 -7.16
CA GLY A 264 6.30 8.78 -7.30
C GLY A 264 6.69 8.14 -8.64
N TRP A 265 7.74 8.63 -9.28
CA TRP A 265 8.23 8.12 -10.56
C TRP A 265 9.73 8.37 -10.70
N ILE A 266 10.34 7.76 -11.71
CA ILE A 266 11.72 8.07 -12.12
C ILE A 266 11.66 8.91 -13.39
N ASP A 267 12.33 10.06 -13.39
CA ASP A 267 12.39 10.93 -14.56
C ASP A 267 13.38 10.42 -15.63
N ALA A 268 13.45 11.14 -16.75
CA ALA A 268 14.32 10.78 -17.86
C ALA A 268 15.82 10.80 -17.52
N ASN A 269 16.24 11.47 -16.44
CA ASN A 269 17.62 11.51 -15.97
C ASN A 269 17.95 10.34 -15.02
N GLY A 270 16.94 9.55 -14.63
CA GLY A 270 17.10 8.49 -13.65
C GLY A 270 16.92 8.98 -12.20
N ASP A 271 16.40 10.19 -11.99
CA ASP A 271 16.21 10.75 -10.67
C ASP A 271 14.80 10.49 -10.13
N PRO A 272 14.67 10.18 -8.82
CA PRO A 272 13.38 9.93 -8.20
C PRO A 272 12.63 11.24 -7.98
N GLN A 273 11.41 11.31 -8.50
CA GLN A 273 10.51 12.45 -8.37
C GLN A 273 9.27 12.07 -7.57
N GLU A 274 8.62 13.08 -6.99
CA GLU A 274 7.32 12.91 -6.36
C GLU A 274 6.41 14.12 -6.55
N LYS A 275 5.10 13.88 -6.44
CA LYS A 275 4.08 14.93 -6.48
C LYS A 275 2.90 14.53 -5.62
N VAL A 276 2.40 15.48 -4.85
CA VAL A 276 1.19 15.35 -4.03
C VAL A 276 0.11 16.24 -4.63
N VAL A 277 -1.08 15.69 -4.83
CA VAL A 277 -2.21 16.42 -5.42
C VAL A 277 -3.46 16.19 -4.57
N ASP A 278 -4.12 17.27 -4.15
CA ASP A 278 -5.46 17.20 -3.58
C ASP A 278 -6.47 16.87 -4.69
N VAL A 279 -7.30 15.83 -4.48
CA VAL A 279 -8.24 15.33 -5.51
C VAL A 279 -9.71 15.41 -5.09
N ALA A 280 -9.99 15.63 -3.80
CA ALA A 280 -11.32 15.91 -3.25
C ALA A 280 -11.21 16.53 -1.85
N GLY A 281 -12.27 17.22 -1.43
CA GLY A 281 -12.34 17.93 -0.15
C GLY A 281 -11.76 19.34 -0.23
N ASP A 282 -11.46 19.93 0.92
CA ASP A 282 -10.95 21.31 1.02
C ASP A 282 -9.94 21.43 2.17
N PRO A 283 -8.65 21.70 1.88
CA PRO A 283 -7.64 21.95 2.92
C PRO A 283 -7.94 23.17 3.80
N ASN A 284 -8.75 24.11 3.32
CA ASN A 284 -9.08 25.38 3.98
C ASN A 284 -10.54 25.43 4.46
N ASN A 285 -11.13 24.29 4.81
CA ASN A 285 -12.53 24.16 5.25
C ASN A 285 -12.88 24.81 6.60
N GLY A 286 -11.93 25.54 7.19
CA GLY A 286 -12.07 26.23 8.48
C GLY A 286 -12.13 25.29 9.69
N ALA A 287 -11.77 24.01 9.53
CA ALA A 287 -11.73 23.06 10.62
C ALA A 287 -10.56 23.33 11.58
N GLY A 288 -10.82 23.14 12.88
CA GLY A 288 -9.81 23.31 13.92
C GLY A 288 -10.30 22.74 15.24
N VAL A 289 -9.53 22.94 16.30
CA VAL A 289 -9.84 22.47 17.65
C VAL A 289 -9.47 23.55 18.65
N ASP A 290 -10.34 23.77 19.65
CA ASP A 290 -10.00 24.57 20.81
C ASP A 290 -9.02 23.78 21.70
N LEU A 291 -7.80 24.28 21.87
CA LEU A 291 -6.76 23.56 22.62
C LEU A 291 -7.05 23.45 24.13
N ALA A 292 -7.90 24.30 24.70
CA ALA A 292 -8.22 24.26 26.12
C ALA A 292 -9.32 23.23 26.44
N THR A 293 -10.27 23.06 25.52
CA THR A 293 -11.43 22.17 25.72
C THR A 293 -11.39 20.91 24.85
N CYS A 294 -10.50 20.89 23.85
CA CYS A 294 -10.45 19.90 22.78
C CYS A 294 -11.75 19.78 21.97
N THR A 295 -12.59 20.82 21.97
CA THR A 295 -13.82 20.86 21.18
C THR A 295 -13.50 21.11 19.71
N PRO A 296 -13.89 20.21 18.78
CA PRO A 296 -13.72 20.45 17.35
C PRO A 296 -14.59 21.60 16.86
N THR A 297 -14.12 22.30 15.83
CA THR A 297 -14.80 23.42 15.17
C THR A 297 -14.71 23.30 13.67
N GLY A 298 -15.56 24.05 12.96
CA GLY A 298 -15.59 24.08 11.51
C GLY A 298 -16.38 22.93 10.88
N SER A 299 -16.31 22.87 9.55
CA SER A 299 -17.04 21.89 8.73
C SER A 299 -16.14 20.74 8.28
N GLY A 300 -16.72 19.70 7.69
CA GLY A 300 -15.98 18.61 7.08
C GLY A 300 -16.90 17.68 6.32
N PHE A 301 -16.39 16.53 5.90
CA PHE A 301 -17.11 15.60 5.04
C PHE A 301 -17.26 14.24 5.72
N ASP A 302 -18.47 13.68 5.72
CA ASP A 302 -18.67 12.29 6.15
C ASP A 302 -18.18 11.29 5.09
N THR A 303 -18.20 11.70 3.82
CA THR A 303 -17.74 10.89 2.68
C THR A 303 -17.15 11.80 1.60
N LEU A 304 -16.05 11.36 1.01
CA LEU A 304 -15.43 11.99 -0.15
C LEU A 304 -15.25 10.92 -1.24
N CYS A 305 -15.56 11.30 -2.49
CA CYS A 305 -15.26 10.47 -3.65
C CYS A 305 -14.59 11.32 -4.73
N ALA A 306 -13.46 10.84 -5.24
CA ALA A 306 -12.69 11.47 -6.30
C ALA A 306 -12.62 10.54 -7.52
N THR A 307 -12.67 11.15 -8.71
CA THR A 307 -12.26 10.50 -9.96
C THR A 307 -11.19 11.37 -10.61
N TRP A 308 -9.96 10.87 -10.68
CA TRP A 308 -8.80 11.66 -11.07
C TRP A 308 -7.98 10.97 -12.15
N MET A 309 -7.37 11.76 -13.03
CA MET A 309 -6.40 11.31 -14.02
C MET A 309 -5.16 12.16 -13.86
N ASP A 310 -3.98 11.55 -13.98
CA ASP A 310 -2.73 12.28 -13.91
C ASP A 310 -2.54 13.12 -15.19
N PRO A 311 -2.57 14.47 -15.10
CA PRO A 311 -2.40 15.34 -16.26
C PRO A 311 -0.98 15.29 -16.82
N GLU A 312 -0.01 14.84 -16.03
CA GLU A 312 1.42 14.70 -16.37
C GLU A 312 1.79 13.22 -16.52
N PHE A 313 0.82 12.38 -16.88
CA PHE A 313 1.06 10.96 -17.11
C PHE A 313 2.00 10.77 -18.31
N ASP A 314 3.03 9.95 -18.10
CA ASP A 314 3.91 9.47 -19.16
C ASP A 314 3.84 7.93 -19.22
N ALA A 315 3.37 7.41 -20.35
CA ALA A 315 3.23 5.98 -20.56
C ALA A 315 4.57 5.22 -20.56
N GLY A 316 5.71 5.91 -20.74
CA GLY A 316 7.04 5.33 -20.69
C GLY A 316 7.67 5.29 -19.29
N GLN A 317 7.07 5.94 -18.30
CA GLN A 317 7.64 6.07 -16.95
C GLN A 317 6.98 5.09 -15.99
N ARG A 318 7.78 4.27 -15.29
CA ARG A 318 7.28 3.51 -14.15
C ARG A 318 6.92 4.47 -13.01
N ALA A 319 5.80 4.21 -12.36
CA ALA A 319 5.30 5.07 -11.30
C ALA A 319 4.55 4.26 -10.25
N PHE A 320 4.39 4.82 -9.05
CA PHE A 320 3.41 4.37 -8.08
C PHE A 320 2.48 5.53 -7.71
N TYR A 321 1.27 5.18 -7.30
CA TYR A 321 0.28 6.13 -6.79
C TYR A 321 -0.32 5.55 -5.53
N TYR A 322 -0.37 6.30 -4.44
CA TYR A 322 -1.18 5.93 -3.28
C TYR A 322 -2.09 7.07 -2.84
N ALA A 323 -3.23 6.72 -2.26
CA ALA A 323 -4.16 7.68 -1.70
C ALA A 323 -3.83 7.96 -0.23
N ARG A 324 -3.80 9.23 0.15
CA ARG A 324 -3.73 9.71 1.54
C ARG A 324 -5.04 10.42 1.88
N VAL A 325 -5.78 9.91 2.84
CA VAL A 325 -7.04 10.51 3.31
C VAL A 325 -6.73 11.25 4.61
N LEU A 326 -7.15 12.50 4.71
CA LEU A 326 -6.89 13.36 5.87
C LEU A 326 -8.21 13.72 6.54
N GLU A 327 -8.27 13.56 7.85
CA GLU A 327 -9.36 14.03 8.69
C GLU A 327 -9.19 15.51 9.04
N ASN A 328 -10.21 16.10 9.63
CA ASN A 328 -10.06 17.40 10.29
C ASN A 328 -9.09 17.29 11.49
N PRO A 329 -8.43 18.38 11.88
CA PRO A 329 -7.57 18.37 13.06
C PRO A 329 -8.36 18.06 14.35
N SER A 330 -7.76 17.28 15.23
CA SER A 330 -8.24 16.99 16.58
C SER A 330 -7.13 17.26 17.61
N CYS A 331 -7.48 17.28 18.90
CA CYS A 331 -6.45 17.29 19.94
C CYS A 331 -5.65 15.99 19.92
N ARG A 332 -4.35 16.11 20.12
CA ARG A 332 -3.46 14.99 20.41
C ARG A 332 -3.65 14.52 21.87
N TRP A 333 -3.33 13.28 22.17
CA TRP A 333 -3.47 12.66 23.50
C TRP A 333 -2.75 13.45 24.56
N SER A 334 -1.60 14.02 24.21
CA SER A 334 -0.80 14.83 25.12
C SER A 334 -1.54 16.10 25.52
N THR A 335 -2.35 16.68 24.64
CA THR A 335 -3.17 17.86 24.95
C THR A 335 -4.31 17.49 25.88
N TYR A 336 -5.02 16.38 25.64
CA TYR A 336 -6.02 15.85 26.58
C TYR A 336 -5.41 15.61 27.97
N ALA A 337 -4.24 14.98 28.01
CA ALA A 337 -3.51 14.69 29.23
C ALA A 337 -3.15 15.95 30.01
N CYS A 338 -2.52 16.92 29.36
CA CYS A 338 -2.11 18.17 29.99
C CYS A 338 -3.30 19.01 30.48
N ASN A 339 -4.42 19.01 29.74
CA ASN A 339 -5.66 19.69 30.15
C ASN A 339 -6.27 19.00 31.38
N SER A 340 -6.29 17.67 31.43
CA SER A 340 -6.83 16.90 32.58
C SER A 340 -6.06 17.16 33.89
N LEU A 341 -4.76 17.48 33.77
CA LEU A 341 -3.88 17.82 34.88
C LEU A 341 -3.90 19.31 35.25
N GLY A 342 -4.59 20.16 34.46
CA GLY A 342 -4.62 21.60 34.67
C GLY A 342 -3.26 22.27 34.55
N VAL A 343 -2.37 21.77 33.67
CA VAL A 343 -1.03 22.33 33.51
C VAL A 343 -1.12 23.73 32.89
N ASP A 344 -0.60 24.73 33.60
CA ASP A 344 -0.48 26.10 33.11
C ASP A 344 0.92 26.35 32.55
N CYS A 345 0.99 26.67 31.26
CA CYS A 345 2.24 26.96 30.54
C CYS A 345 2.53 28.47 30.42
N THR A 346 1.84 29.35 31.16
CA THR A 346 2.13 30.80 31.20
C THR A 346 3.52 31.09 31.76
N ASP A 347 3.93 30.35 32.77
CA ASP A 347 5.31 30.31 33.29
C ASP A 347 5.83 28.86 33.29
N PRO A 348 6.45 28.40 32.19
CA PRO A 348 6.97 27.05 32.10
C PRO A 348 7.98 26.70 33.19
N SER A 349 8.67 27.67 33.80
CA SER A 349 9.65 27.40 34.86
C SER A 349 9.03 26.87 36.16
N MET A 350 7.72 27.10 36.34
CA MET A 350 6.95 26.66 37.50
C MET A 350 6.32 25.27 37.31
N VAL A 351 6.37 24.71 36.09
CA VAL A 351 5.82 23.38 35.80
C VAL A 351 6.76 22.30 36.34
N PRO A 352 6.25 21.24 37.00
CA PRO A 352 7.07 20.11 37.43
C PRO A 352 7.86 19.48 36.28
N ALA A 353 9.09 19.01 36.56
CA ALA A 353 10.04 18.53 35.54
C ALA A 353 9.48 17.39 34.66
N ASP A 354 8.65 16.53 35.24
CA ASP A 354 7.95 15.41 34.60
C ASP A 354 6.77 15.85 33.71
N LEU A 355 6.25 17.07 33.90
CA LEU A 355 5.17 17.67 33.12
C LEU A 355 5.66 18.75 32.14
N GLN A 356 6.96 19.05 32.12
CA GLN A 356 7.54 20.08 31.24
C GLN A 356 7.23 19.87 29.75
N GLY A 357 7.04 18.63 29.30
CA GLY A 357 6.64 18.38 27.91
C GLY A 357 5.28 18.94 27.54
N CYS A 358 4.38 19.17 28.50
CA CYS A 358 3.12 19.89 28.28
C CYS A 358 3.34 21.29 27.72
N CYS A 359 4.46 21.94 28.07
CA CYS A 359 4.82 23.27 27.58
C CYS A 359 5.82 23.24 26.42
N SER A 360 6.17 22.04 25.93
CA SER A 360 7.04 21.91 24.75
C SER A 360 6.36 22.47 23.51
N THR A 361 7.13 23.23 22.72
CA THR A 361 6.77 23.70 21.38
C THR A 361 7.24 22.77 20.28
N SER A 362 8.06 21.76 20.60
CA SER A 362 8.61 20.81 19.61
C SER A 362 7.64 19.69 19.24
N VAL A 363 6.60 19.47 20.05
CA VAL A 363 5.57 18.46 19.80
C VAL A 363 4.24 19.18 19.55
N PRO A 364 3.57 18.90 18.42
CA PRO A 364 2.26 19.47 18.12
C PRO A 364 1.22 19.20 19.21
N LYS A 365 0.33 20.18 19.43
CA LYS A 365 -0.83 20.04 20.34
C LYS A 365 -2.06 19.43 19.64
N THR A 366 -2.05 19.42 18.31
CA THR A 366 -3.11 18.84 17.48
C THR A 366 -2.53 17.73 16.64
N ILE A 367 -3.39 16.79 16.27
CA ILE A 367 -3.09 15.74 15.30
C ILE A 367 -4.07 15.84 14.13
N GLN A 368 -3.62 15.42 12.95
CA GLN A 368 -4.47 15.26 11.78
C GLN A 368 -4.44 13.80 11.34
N GLU A 369 -5.39 13.05 11.88
CA GLU A 369 -5.59 11.63 11.61
C GLU A 369 -5.77 11.37 10.12
N ARG A 370 -5.33 10.19 9.69
CA ARG A 370 -5.19 9.87 8.27
C ARG A 370 -5.17 8.39 7.97
N ALA A 371 -5.35 8.07 6.70
CA ALA A 371 -5.17 6.74 6.15
C ALA A 371 -4.30 6.76 4.89
N TRP A 372 -3.54 5.69 4.68
CA TRP A 372 -2.67 5.48 3.52
C TRP A 372 -3.04 4.17 2.81
N ALA A 373 -3.67 4.29 1.64
CA ALA A 373 -3.94 3.14 0.79
C ALA A 373 -2.63 2.53 0.26
N SER A 374 -2.54 1.21 0.10
CA SER A 374 -1.38 0.63 -0.58
C SER A 374 -1.20 1.19 -2.00
N PRO A 375 0.04 1.32 -2.50
CA PRO A 375 0.28 1.92 -3.79
C PRO A 375 -0.26 1.04 -4.91
N ILE A 376 -0.85 1.67 -5.92
CA ILE A 376 -1.07 1.07 -7.23
C ILE A 376 0.17 1.35 -8.08
N TRP A 377 0.77 0.30 -8.62
CA TRP A 377 1.99 0.38 -9.40
C TRP A 377 1.66 0.44 -10.89
N TYR A 378 2.22 1.40 -11.61
CA TYR A 378 2.16 1.47 -13.06
C TYR A 378 3.46 0.95 -13.67
N ARG A 379 3.34 -0.07 -14.52
CA ARG A 379 4.46 -0.67 -15.25
C ARG A 379 4.18 -0.68 -16.76
N PRO A 380 4.95 0.05 -17.60
CA PRO A 380 4.72 0.08 -19.04
C PRO A 380 4.75 -1.30 -19.71
N GLU A 381 5.59 -2.22 -19.22
CA GLU A 381 5.75 -3.57 -19.74
C GLU A 381 4.75 -4.58 -19.15
N GLY A 382 3.97 -4.18 -18.15
CA GLY A 382 3.07 -5.05 -17.40
C GLY A 382 1.80 -5.45 -18.17
N ILE A 383 0.94 -6.23 -17.51
CA ILE A 383 -0.35 -6.68 -18.05
C ILE A 383 -1.37 -5.53 -18.01
N GLY A 384 -1.70 -4.99 -19.19
CA GLY A 384 -2.67 -3.91 -19.35
C GLY A 384 -4.12 -4.39 -19.41
N ARG A 385 -4.34 -5.54 -20.04
CA ARG A 385 -5.67 -6.19 -20.09
C ARG A 385 -5.53 -7.68 -19.86
N LEU A 386 -6.43 -8.23 -19.06
CA LEU A 386 -6.53 -9.65 -18.78
C LEU A 386 -7.97 -10.11 -19.00
N LYS A 387 -8.14 -11.20 -19.74
CA LYS A 387 -9.38 -11.97 -19.80
C LYS A 387 -9.04 -13.42 -19.55
N ALA A 388 -9.72 -14.05 -18.60
CA ALA A 388 -9.54 -15.47 -18.35
C ALA A 388 -10.87 -16.14 -18.09
N THR A 389 -10.95 -17.42 -18.43
CA THR A 389 -12.14 -18.25 -18.26
C THR A 389 -11.69 -19.67 -17.95
N LEU A 390 -12.03 -20.13 -16.76
CA LEU A 390 -11.89 -21.50 -16.30
C LEU A 390 -13.26 -22.18 -16.40
N HIS A 391 -13.32 -23.28 -17.13
CA HIS A 391 -14.50 -24.13 -17.27
C HIS A 391 -14.40 -25.31 -16.31
N TYR A 392 -15.40 -25.43 -15.44
CA TYR A 392 -15.52 -26.55 -14.53
C TYR A 392 -16.15 -27.75 -15.24
N HIS A 393 -15.50 -28.90 -15.10
CA HIS A 393 -15.84 -30.19 -15.67
C HIS A 393 -15.87 -31.26 -14.56
N PRO A 394 -16.12 -32.55 -14.87
CA PRO A 394 -15.84 -33.62 -13.93
C PRO A 394 -14.37 -33.56 -13.43
N PRO A 395 -14.08 -34.09 -12.23
CA PRO A 395 -12.75 -34.00 -11.63
C PRO A 395 -11.63 -34.39 -12.59
N GLY A 396 -10.59 -33.56 -12.67
CA GLY A 396 -9.43 -33.76 -13.54
C GLY A 396 -9.64 -33.39 -15.01
N ALA A 397 -10.76 -32.77 -15.38
CA ALA A 397 -11.05 -32.36 -16.76
C ALA A 397 -11.31 -30.86 -16.93
N ASP A 398 -11.02 -30.04 -15.92
CA ASP A 398 -11.19 -28.58 -15.97
C ASP A 398 -10.29 -27.98 -17.07
N THR A 399 -10.73 -26.88 -17.69
CA THR A 399 -9.94 -26.21 -18.73
C THR A 399 -9.85 -24.72 -18.48
N LEU A 400 -8.70 -24.13 -18.75
CA LEU A 400 -8.45 -22.70 -18.65
C LEU A 400 -8.17 -22.12 -20.03
N ARG A 401 -8.72 -20.92 -20.28
CA ARG A 401 -8.29 -20.02 -21.35
C ARG A 401 -7.91 -18.68 -20.75
N LEU A 402 -6.79 -18.12 -21.18
CA LEU A 402 -6.26 -16.85 -20.71
C LEU A 402 -5.76 -16.04 -21.90
N ASP A 403 -6.22 -14.81 -21.99
CA ASP A 403 -5.76 -13.79 -22.94
C ASP A 403 -5.22 -12.59 -22.15
N ALA A 404 -3.94 -12.28 -22.29
CA ALA A 404 -3.30 -11.11 -21.68
C ALA A 404 -2.73 -10.19 -22.77
N SER A 405 -3.02 -8.90 -22.68
CA SER A 405 -2.39 -7.85 -23.48
C SER A 405 -1.38 -7.13 -22.59
N MET A 406 -0.11 -7.21 -22.96
CA MET A 406 1.03 -6.66 -22.23
C MET A 406 1.69 -5.55 -23.03
N GLY A 407 2.52 -4.76 -22.36
CA GLY A 407 3.41 -3.81 -23.03
C GLY A 407 4.48 -4.47 -23.92
N PRO A 408 5.40 -3.67 -24.47
CA PRO A 408 6.49 -4.18 -25.27
C PRO A 408 7.53 -4.93 -24.41
N GLY A 409 8.43 -5.68 -25.06
CA GLY A 409 9.60 -6.28 -24.40
C GLY A 409 9.53 -7.78 -24.14
N LEU A 410 8.39 -8.42 -24.44
CA LEU A 410 8.16 -9.83 -24.13
C LEU A 410 8.80 -10.80 -25.14
N ALA A 411 8.56 -10.55 -26.43
CA ALA A 411 8.92 -11.48 -27.50
C ALA A 411 10.44 -11.68 -27.67
N ALA A 412 11.25 -10.66 -27.34
CA ALA A 412 12.71 -10.75 -27.44
C ALA A 412 13.33 -11.72 -26.42
N GLN A 413 12.64 -12.00 -25.32
CA GLN A 413 13.16 -12.83 -24.21
C GLN A 413 12.74 -14.29 -24.27
N LEU A 414 11.73 -14.64 -25.08
CA LEU A 414 11.21 -16.01 -25.18
C LEU A 414 12.21 -17.03 -25.75
N ALA A 415 13.22 -16.55 -26.47
CA ALA A 415 14.27 -17.41 -27.01
C ALA A 415 15.29 -17.84 -25.95
N THR A 416 15.44 -17.06 -24.88
CA THR A 416 16.55 -17.21 -23.91
C THR A 416 16.09 -17.42 -22.47
N GLY A 417 14.83 -17.14 -22.15
CA GLY A 417 14.26 -17.32 -20.82
C GLY A 417 13.07 -18.29 -20.83
N ASP A 418 12.90 -18.98 -19.71
CA ASP A 418 11.70 -19.77 -19.46
C ASP A 418 10.48 -18.84 -19.40
N PHE A 419 9.37 -19.31 -19.97
CA PHE A 419 8.09 -18.64 -19.88
C PHE A 419 7.25 -19.35 -18.82
N GLN A 420 6.92 -18.65 -17.74
CA GLN A 420 6.10 -19.19 -16.66
C GLN A 420 4.82 -18.38 -16.51
N VAL A 421 3.71 -19.07 -16.27
CA VAL A 421 2.44 -18.47 -15.87
C VAL A 421 1.94 -19.11 -14.61
N VAL A 422 1.64 -18.25 -13.63
CA VAL A 422 1.10 -18.66 -12.33
C VAL A 422 -0.23 -17.97 -12.09
N LEU A 423 -1.24 -18.75 -11.74
CA LEU A 423 -2.53 -18.27 -11.24
C LEU A 423 -2.62 -18.64 -9.77
N ARG A 424 -2.90 -17.67 -8.91
CA ARG A 424 -2.97 -17.87 -7.47
C ARG A 424 -4.01 -16.97 -6.80
N ASP A 425 -4.56 -17.47 -5.71
CA ASP A 425 -5.38 -16.77 -4.73
C ASP A 425 -4.75 -17.00 -3.33
N ASP A 426 -5.44 -17.67 -2.41
CA ASP A 426 -4.86 -18.24 -1.20
C ASP A 426 -4.06 -19.53 -1.49
N ASP A 427 -4.38 -20.21 -2.59
CA ASP A 427 -3.69 -21.37 -3.13
C ASP A 427 -3.08 -21.12 -4.53
N VAL A 428 -2.31 -22.08 -5.04
CA VAL A 428 -1.84 -22.07 -6.43
C VAL A 428 -2.83 -22.85 -7.30
N ILE A 429 -3.49 -22.15 -8.22
CA ILE A 429 -4.46 -22.72 -9.17
C ILE A 429 -3.75 -23.36 -10.36
N LEU A 430 -2.76 -22.66 -10.91
CA LEU A 430 -1.93 -23.11 -12.03
C LEU A 430 -0.50 -22.61 -11.80
N ASP A 431 0.48 -23.47 -12.01
CA ASP A 431 1.88 -23.10 -12.13
C ASP A 431 2.48 -23.89 -13.31
N ALA A 432 2.70 -23.20 -14.42
CA ALA A 432 3.14 -23.82 -15.66
C ALA A 432 4.36 -23.10 -16.22
N THR A 433 5.42 -23.87 -16.48
CA THR A 433 6.67 -23.40 -17.08
C THR A 433 6.90 -24.06 -18.44
N ILE A 434 7.08 -23.23 -19.46
CA ILE A 434 7.53 -23.61 -20.79
C ILE A 434 9.02 -23.27 -20.88
N PRO A 435 9.91 -24.26 -21.04
CA PRO A 435 11.35 -24.03 -21.11
C PRO A 435 11.77 -23.11 -22.27
N ALA A 436 12.85 -22.36 -22.07
CA ALA A 436 13.46 -21.53 -23.11
C ALA A 436 13.69 -22.33 -24.42
N GLY A 437 13.40 -21.70 -25.55
CA GLY A 437 13.58 -22.31 -26.88
C GLY A 437 12.49 -23.30 -27.31
N THR A 438 11.49 -23.60 -26.47
CA THR A 438 10.37 -24.49 -26.83
C THR A 438 9.40 -23.82 -27.81
N PHE A 439 9.28 -22.49 -27.76
CA PHE A 439 8.43 -21.73 -28.67
C PHE A 439 8.97 -21.75 -30.11
N VAL A 440 8.08 -21.97 -31.08
CA VAL A 440 8.41 -21.93 -32.51
C VAL A 440 7.95 -20.60 -33.11
N PRO A 441 8.76 -19.93 -33.95
CA PRO A 441 8.34 -18.72 -34.66
C PRO A 441 7.07 -18.95 -35.50
N SER A 442 6.09 -18.05 -35.41
CA SER A 442 4.83 -18.12 -36.17
C SER A 442 4.21 -16.73 -36.36
N GLY A 443 3.99 -16.33 -37.62
CA GLY A 443 3.20 -15.13 -37.95
C GLY A 443 3.70 -13.82 -37.32
N GLY A 444 5.02 -13.64 -37.20
CA GLY A 444 5.62 -12.46 -36.55
C GLY A 444 5.70 -12.55 -35.02
N GLY A 445 5.28 -13.67 -34.42
CA GLY A 445 5.40 -13.99 -33.01
C GLY A 445 5.91 -15.42 -32.78
N PHE A 446 5.46 -16.02 -31.69
CA PHE A 446 5.87 -17.32 -31.18
C PHE A 446 4.65 -18.16 -30.79
N MET A 447 4.71 -19.45 -31.05
CA MET A 447 3.65 -20.38 -30.72
C MET A 447 4.19 -21.70 -30.19
N LEU A 448 3.49 -22.25 -29.20
CA LEU A 448 3.57 -23.62 -28.74
C LEU A 448 2.23 -24.30 -29.02
N ASN A 449 2.28 -25.50 -29.59
CA ASN A 449 1.14 -26.40 -29.66
C ASN A 449 1.57 -27.76 -29.12
N ASP A 450 1.12 -28.08 -27.92
CA ASP A 450 1.42 -29.33 -27.21
C ASP A 450 0.11 -30.01 -26.79
N PRO A 451 -0.45 -30.90 -27.61
CA PRO A 451 -1.67 -31.62 -27.27
C PRO A 451 -1.58 -32.46 -25.99
N THR A 452 -0.37 -32.76 -25.50
CA THR A 452 -0.15 -33.59 -24.31
C THR A 452 -0.21 -32.79 -23.00
N GLY A 453 0.03 -31.47 -23.06
CA GLY A 453 0.09 -30.61 -21.89
C GLY A 453 1.28 -30.91 -20.97
N GLN A 454 2.43 -31.35 -21.51
CA GLN A 454 3.59 -31.74 -20.70
C GLN A 454 4.19 -30.55 -19.91
N PHE A 455 3.92 -29.32 -20.36
CA PHE A 455 4.39 -28.08 -19.73
C PHE A 455 3.33 -27.53 -18.76
N GLY A 456 3.08 -28.23 -17.66
CA GLY A 456 2.11 -27.79 -16.64
C GLY A 456 0.66 -27.73 -17.15
N GLY A 457 0.29 -28.60 -18.08
CA GLY A 457 -1.05 -28.67 -18.65
C GLY A 457 -1.30 -27.69 -19.80
N ILE A 458 -0.31 -26.89 -20.23
CA ILE A 458 -0.48 -25.94 -21.33
C ILE A 458 -0.60 -26.68 -22.66
N ARG A 459 -1.78 -26.58 -23.28
CA ARG A 459 -2.06 -27.16 -24.59
C ARG A 459 -1.55 -26.28 -25.73
N GLN A 460 -1.81 -24.99 -25.62
CA GLN A 460 -1.43 -24.02 -26.63
C GLN A 460 -1.02 -22.74 -25.92
N ALA A 461 0.12 -22.18 -26.31
CA ALA A 461 0.54 -20.85 -25.93
C ALA A 461 0.89 -20.05 -27.19
N THR A 462 0.47 -18.81 -27.28
CA THR A 462 0.81 -17.91 -28.38
C THR A 462 1.25 -16.59 -27.80
N VAL A 463 2.40 -16.10 -28.23
CA VAL A 463 2.89 -14.77 -27.93
C VAL A 463 3.10 -14.05 -29.26
N ALA A 464 2.29 -13.04 -29.55
CA ALA A 464 2.37 -12.34 -30.83
C ALA A 464 2.22 -10.83 -30.65
N PRO A 465 2.86 -10.01 -31.50
CA PRO A 465 2.56 -8.59 -31.57
C PRO A 465 1.08 -8.37 -31.84
N GLN A 466 0.43 -7.54 -31.03
CA GLN A 466 -0.95 -7.11 -31.26
C GLN A 466 -0.99 -5.82 -32.06
N ASP A 467 -0.10 -4.88 -31.71
CA ASP A 467 0.17 -3.64 -32.42
C ASP A 467 1.60 -3.18 -32.11
N SER A 468 1.98 -1.96 -32.47
CA SER A 468 3.33 -1.42 -32.24
C SER A 468 3.71 -1.23 -30.77
N ARG A 469 2.75 -1.33 -29.85
CA ARG A 469 2.93 -1.08 -28.41
C ARG A 469 2.55 -2.26 -27.53
N HIS A 470 1.79 -3.22 -28.04
CA HIS A 470 1.26 -4.32 -27.24
C HIS A 470 1.64 -5.70 -27.77
N THR A 471 1.90 -6.61 -26.83
CA THR A 471 2.06 -8.04 -27.08
C THR A 471 0.85 -8.78 -26.55
N LEU A 472 0.25 -9.64 -27.38
CA LEU A 472 -0.83 -10.54 -26.97
C LEU A 472 -0.25 -11.89 -26.57
N ILE A 473 -0.66 -12.37 -25.39
CA ILE A 473 -0.40 -13.71 -24.89
C ILE A 473 -1.74 -14.44 -24.84
N ARG A 474 -1.83 -15.60 -25.48
CA ARG A 474 -2.97 -16.52 -25.36
C ARG A 474 -2.51 -17.85 -24.84
N ILE A 475 -3.20 -18.37 -23.84
CA ILE A 475 -2.93 -19.66 -23.23
C ILE A 475 -4.22 -20.46 -23.18
N SER A 476 -4.12 -21.75 -23.48
CA SER A 476 -5.16 -22.72 -23.17
C SER A 476 -4.56 -23.99 -22.60
N THR A 477 -5.26 -24.61 -21.65
CA THR A 477 -4.82 -25.87 -21.05
C THR A 477 -5.50 -27.08 -21.69
N VAL A 478 -4.94 -28.26 -21.47
CA VAL A 478 -5.66 -29.53 -21.59
C VAL A 478 -6.69 -29.65 -20.46
N GLY A 479 -7.51 -30.71 -20.50
CA GLY A 479 -8.32 -31.07 -19.34
C GLY A 479 -7.41 -31.51 -18.19
N MET A 480 -7.49 -30.85 -17.05
CA MET A 480 -6.64 -31.09 -15.88
C MET A 480 -7.37 -30.78 -14.58
N ASP A 481 -6.73 -31.04 -13.45
CA ASP A 481 -7.26 -30.64 -12.14
C ASP A 481 -6.95 -29.16 -11.89
N LEU A 482 -7.99 -28.32 -11.84
CA LEU A 482 -7.92 -26.91 -11.44
C LEU A 482 -8.87 -26.66 -10.25
N SER A 483 -9.13 -27.69 -9.43
CA SER A 483 -10.10 -27.64 -8.34
C SER A 483 -9.74 -26.68 -7.21
N ARG A 484 -8.48 -26.22 -7.17
CA ARG A 484 -8.01 -25.14 -6.30
C ARG A 484 -8.64 -23.79 -6.62
N ALA A 485 -9.19 -23.61 -7.83
CA ALA A 485 -9.94 -22.41 -8.16
C ALA A 485 -11.33 -22.46 -7.53
N ASP A 486 -11.55 -21.63 -6.52
CA ASP A 486 -12.77 -21.60 -5.75
C ASP A 486 -14.01 -21.41 -6.62
N ARG A 487 -15.09 -22.13 -6.30
CA ARG A 487 -16.39 -22.03 -6.98
C ARG A 487 -17.23 -20.86 -6.44
N ALA A 488 -16.56 -19.77 -6.08
CA ALA A 488 -17.10 -18.53 -5.56
C ALA A 488 -16.42 -17.32 -6.23
N ASP A 489 -16.97 -16.13 -6.05
CA ASP A 489 -16.31 -14.91 -6.51
C ASP A 489 -15.08 -14.63 -5.62
N HIS A 490 -13.89 -14.56 -6.20
CA HIS A 490 -12.63 -14.33 -5.46
C HIS A 490 -11.60 -13.60 -6.33
N ALA A 491 -10.63 -12.95 -5.69
CA ALA A 491 -9.53 -12.31 -6.41
C ALA A 491 -8.49 -13.36 -6.84
N VAL A 492 -8.17 -13.38 -8.14
CA VAL A 492 -7.09 -14.22 -8.69
C VAL A 492 -5.99 -13.31 -9.23
N GLU A 493 -4.77 -13.53 -8.75
CA GLU A 493 -3.56 -12.94 -9.31
C GLU A 493 -3.08 -13.81 -10.48
N VAL A 494 -2.90 -13.19 -11.64
CA VAL A 494 -2.19 -13.77 -12.78
C VAL A 494 -0.80 -13.16 -12.82
N GLU A 495 0.22 -14.01 -12.75
CA GLU A 495 1.62 -13.63 -12.90
C GLU A 495 2.21 -14.27 -14.16
N ILE A 496 2.91 -13.47 -14.96
CA ILE A 496 3.64 -13.91 -16.15
C ILE A 496 5.11 -13.57 -15.95
N ARG A 497 5.97 -14.59 -16.04
CA ARG A 497 7.42 -14.45 -15.87
C ARG A 497 8.16 -14.90 -17.12
N ILE A 498 9.11 -14.08 -17.57
CA ILE A 498 9.99 -14.40 -18.69
C ILE A 498 11.36 -13.80 -18.40
N GLY A 499 12.37 -14.65 -18.17
CA GLY A 499 13.67 -14.18 -17.70
C GLY A 499 13.54 -13.38 -16.39
N SER A 500 13.98 -12.12 -16.39
CA SER A 500 13.84 -11.21 -15.24
C SER A 500 12.54 -10.40 -15.24
N LEU A 501 11.76 -10.43 -16.32
CA LEU A 501 10.47 -9.74 -16.40
C LEU A 501 9.43 -10.52 -15.59
N VAL A 502 8.84 -9.87 -14.59
CA VAL A 502 7.75 -10.43 -13.77
C VAL A 502 6.60 -9.43 -13.74
N ALA A 503 5.53 -9.70 -14.50
CA ALA A 503 4.32 -8.89 -14.51
C ALA A 503 3.20 -9.60 -13.76
N SER A 504 2.43 -8.85 -12.98
CA SER A 504 1.30 -9.40 -12.21
C SER A 504 0.03 -8.59 -12.47
N HIS A 505 -1.11 -9.24 -12.38
CA HIS A 505 -2.41 -8.60 -12.54
C HIS A 505 -3.46 -9.29 -11.68
N THR A 506 -4.00 -8.57 -10.70
CA THR A 506 -5.06 -9.09 -9.83
C THR A 506 -6.42 -8.57 -10.28
N ARG A 507 -7.37 -9.49 -10.45
CA ARG A 507 -8.77 -9.19 -10.83
C ARG A 507 -9.71 -10.03 -10.00
N LEU A 508 -10.92 -9.50 -9.76
CA LEU A 508 -12.04 -10.31 -9.28
C LEU A 508 -12.49 -11.26 -10.39
N TRP A 509 -12.55 -12.55 -10.09
CA TRP A 509 -13.12 -13.56 -10.96
C TRP A 509 -14.51 -13.92 -10.43
N ARG A 510 -15.48 -14.03 -11.33
CA ARG A 510 -16.86 -14.38 -10.97
C ARG A 510 -17.17 -15.82 -11.29
N ALA A 511 -17.70 -16.51 -10.29
CA ALA A 511 -18.14 -17.88 -10.39
C ALA A 511 -19.59 -17.94 -10.88
N SER A 512 -19.83 -18.95 -11.70
CA SER A 512 -21.14 -19.45 -12.08
C SER A 512 -21.10 -20.96 -12.00
N ARG A 513 -22.25 -21.62 -12.18
CA ARG A 513 -22.37 -23.08 -12.01
C ARG A 513 -21.33 -23.92 -12.77
N ARG A 514 -20.81 -23.42 -13.91
CA ARG A 514 -19.86 -24.15 -14.77
C ARG A 514 -18.62 -23.36 -15.15
N VAL A 515 -18.49 -22.12 -14.72
CA VAL A 515 -17.43 -21.22 -15.21
C VAL A 515 -17.01 -20.27 -14.11
N LEU A 516 -15.71 -20.07 -13.97
CA LEU A 516 -15.09 -18.96 -13.27
C LEU A 516 -14.37 -18.08 -14.31
N ARG A 517 -14.61 -16.77 -14.31
CA ARG A 517 -14.02 -15.87 -15.33
C ARG A 517 -13.73 -14.50 -14.77
N THR A 518 -12.76 -13.81 -15.35
CA THR A 518 -12.53 -12.38 -15.09
C THR A 518 -13.84 -11.60 -15.29
N SER A 519 -14.20 -10.77 -14.31
CA SER A 519 -15.43 -9.97 -14.30
C SER A 519 -15.55 -8.96 -15.44
#